data_AF-Q5FPJ2-F1
#
_entry.id   AF-Q5FPJ2-F1
#
_cell.length_a   1.000
_cell.length_b   1.000
_cell.length_c   1.000
_cell.angle_alpha   90.00
_cell.angle_beta   90.00
_cell.angle_gamma   90.00
#
_symmetry.space_group_name_H-M   'P 1'
#
loop_
_entity.id
_entity.type
_entity.pdbx_description
1 polymer ?
#
loop_
_entity_poly.entity_id
_entity_poly.type
_entity_poly.pdbx_seq_one_letter_code
_entity_poly.pdbx_strand_id
1 'polypeptide(L)'
;MAGVADDNAADPALRDMARYMSLNARTATADPKTLRPGYEALAQGGGAWAPLAQEGLAALDLRPGATADQQKEARRILTQIVGSENATEGVRARAQALLETFGDAG
;
A
#
# COMPACT_ATOMS: atom_id res chain seq x y z
N MET A 1 19.95 17.66 -7.59
CA MET A 1 19.39 17.60 -6.23
C MET A 1 18.88 16.18 -6.01
N ALA A 2 19.35 15.48 -4.98
CA ALA A 2 18.67 14.26 -4.55
C ALA A 2 17.31 14.67 -3.97
N GLY A 3 16.23 14.02 -4.40
CA GLY A 3 14.93 14.22 -3.76
C GLY A 3 14.95 13.63 -2.35
N VAL A 4 14.03 14.07 -1.49
CA VAL A 4 13.96 13.61 -0.07
C VAL A 4 13.98 12.08 0.05
N ALA A 5 13.40 11.33 -0.90
CA ALA A 5 13.41 9.87 -0.92
C ALA A 5 14.80 9.22 -0.91
N ASP A 6 15.79 9.90 -1.52
CA ASP A 6 17.15 9.39 -1.74
C ASP A 6 18.18 10.08 -0.83
N ASP A 7 17.77 11.08 -0.06
CA ASP A 7 18.62 11.77 0.91
C ASP A 7 18.79 10.95 2.18
N ASN A 8 19.96 10.32 2.35
CA ASN A 8 20.26 9.52 3.54
C ASN A 8 20.44 10.35 4.82
N ALA A 9 20.60 11.67 4.73
CA ALA A 9 20.65 12.55 5.89
C ALA A 9 19.26 13.02 6.35
N ALA A 10 18.23 12.81 5.55
CA ALA A 10 16.85 13.15 5.91
C ALA A 10 16.26 12.16 6.93
N ASP A 11 15.29 12.64 7.71
CA ASP A 11 14.53 11.80 8.65
C ASP A 11 13.92 10.57 7.94
N PRO A 12 14.11 9.35 8.46
CA PRO A 12 13.61 8.14 7.82
C PRO A 12 12.11 8.18 7.48
N ALA A 13 11.27 8.74 8.35
CA ALA A 13 9.84 8.84 8.10
C ALA A 13 9.53 9.81 6.96
N LEU A 14 10.30 10.89 6.80
CA LEU A 14 10.14 11.81 5.66
C LEU A 14 10.59 11.17 4.33
N ARG A 15 11.65 10.35 4.37
CA ARG A 15 12.09 9.59 3.19
C ARG A 15 11.05 8.58 2.75
N ASP A 16 10.49 7.84 3.69
CA ASP A 16 9.47 6.83 3.41
C ASP A 16 8.15 7.47 2.96
N MET A 17 7.79 8.63 3.52
CA MET A 17 6.70 9.46 2.99
C MET A 17 6.95 9.84 1.53
N ALA A 18 8.13 10.38 1.20
CA ALA A 18 8.46 10.81 -0.15
C ALA A 18 8.42 9.65 -1.15
N ARG A 19 8.92 8.47 -0.76
CA ARG A 19 8.83 7.23 -1.55
C ARG A 19 7.38 6.81 -1.77
N TYR A 20 6.57 6.78 -0.71
CA TYR A 20 5.15 6.46 -0.80
C TYR A 20 4.41 7.41 -1.75
N MET A 21 4.64 8.72 -1.63
CA MET A 21 4.02 9.70 -2.53
C MET A 21 4.45 9.51 -3.99
N SER A 22 5.73 9.23 -4.23
CA SER A 22 6.27 8.96 -5.58
C SER A 22 5.62 7.73 -6.23
N LEU A 23 5.40 6.65 -5.46
CA LEU A 23 4.68 5.47 -5.94
C LEU A 23 3.23 5.80 -6.30
N ASN A 24 2.53 6.51 -5.41
CA ASN A 24 1.12 6.86 -5.63
C ASN A 24 0.90 7.81 -6.81
N ALA A 25 1.83 8.74 -7.05
CA ALA A 25 1.78 9.64 -8.20
C ALA A 25 1.79 8.90 -9.55
N ARG A 26 2.30 7.65 -9.57
CA ARG A 26 2.42 6.81 -10.76
C ARG A 26 1.35 5.72 -10.84
N THR A 27 0.51 5.56 -9.81
CA THR A 27 -0.48 4.49 -9.72
C THR A 27 -1.40 4.42 -10.93
N ALA A 28 -1.82 5.57 -11.48
CA ALA A 28 -2.74 5.60 -12.61
C ALA A 28 -2.11 5.17 -13.95
N THR A 29 -0.79 5.24 -14.11
CA THR A 29 -0.13 5.13 -15.43
C THR A 29 0.93 4.05 -15.51
N ALA A 30 1.55 3.67 -14.39
CA ALA A 30 2.60 2.66 -14.37
C ALA A 30 2.03 1.22 -14.28
N ASP A 31 2.77 0.28 -14.88
CA ASP A 31 2.52 -1.16 -14.73
C ASP A 31 2.60 -1.54 -13.23
N PRO A 32 1.59 -2.22 -12.67
CA PRO A 32 1.58 -2.70 -11.28
C PRO A 32 2.88 -3.41 -10.87
N LYS A 33 3.49 -4.20 -11.76
CA LYS A 33 4.73 -4.93 -11.49
C LYS A 33 5.90 -3.99 -11.20
N THR A 34 5.87 -2.78 -11.75
CA THR A 34 6.93 -1.77 -11.55
C THR A 34 6.76 -0.98 -10.24
N LEU A 35 5.55 -0.94 -9.67
CA LEU A 35 5.24 -0.25 -8.43
C LEU A 35 5.38 -1.18 -7.21
N ARG A 36 5.03 -2.45 -7.39
CA ARG A 36 5.00 -3.47 -6.34
C ARG A 36 6.28 -3.53 -5.48
N PRO A 37 7.50 -3.61 -6.04
CA PRO A 37 8.71 -3.68 -5.22
C PRO A 37 8.89 -2.48 -4.28
N GLY A 38 8.46 -1.29 -4.70
CA GLY A 38 8.55 -0.09 -3.87
C GLY A 38 7.57 -0.13 -2.69
N TYR A 39 6.34 -0.57 -2.92
CA TYR A 39 5.38 -0.76 -1.83
C TYR A 39 5.79 -1.91 -0.90
N GLU A 40 6.35 -3.00 -1.43
CA GLU A 40 6.88 -4.11 -0.62
C GLU A 40 8.01 -3.64 0.30
N ALA A 41 8.95 -2.84 -0.22
CA ALA A 41 10.04 -2.29 0.59
C ALA A 41 9.52 -1.41 1.74
N LEU A 42 8.52 -0.55 1.48
CA LEU A 42 7.91 0.28 2.52
C LEU A 42 7.11 -0.54 3.53
N ALA A 43 6.37 -1.56 3.09
CA ALA A 43 5.60 -2.43 3.96
C ALA A 43 6.50 -3.28 4.88
N GLN A 44 7.65 -3.73 4.38
CA GLN A 44 8.63 -4.52 5.14
C GLN A 44 9.48 -3.65 6.08
N GLY A 45 9.73 -2.38 5.73
CA GLY A 45 10.51 -1.44 6.54
C GLY A 45 9.86 -1.06 7.87
N GLY A 46 8.55 -1.27 8.02
CA GLY A 46 7.81 -0.90 9.21
C GLY A 46 7.56 0.61 9.33
N GLY A 47 7.28 1.08 10.55
CA GLY A 47 7.03 2.50 10.81
C GLY A 47 5.65 3.00 10.34
N ALA A 48 5.46 4.32 10.43
CA ALA A 48 4.15 4.96 10.27
C ALA A 48 3.53 4.81 8.86
N TRP A 49 4.35 4.54 7.84
CA TRP A 49 3.92 4.42 6.45
C TRP A 49 3.64 2.99 6.00
N ALA A 50 4.06 1.97 6.76
CA ALA A 50 3.89 0.57 6.36
C ALA A 50 2.43 0.17 6.12
N PRO A 51 1.44 0.55 6.96
CA PRO A 51 0.03 0.22 6.70
C PRO A 51 -0.52 0.86 5.41
N LEU A 52 -0.06 2.07 5.08
CA LEU A 52 -0.44 2.75 3.84
C LEU A 52 0.20 2.08 2.61
N ALA A 53 1.44 1.58 2.74
CA ALA A 53 2.08 0.80 1.69
C ALA A 53 1.39 -0.56 1.47
N GLN A 54 0.96 -1.22 2.55
CA GLN A 54 0.13 -2.43 2.47
C GLN A 54 -1.20 -2.16 1.74
N GLU A 55 -1.86 -1.05 2.04
CA GLU A 55 -3.06 -0.62 1.29
C GLU A 55 -2.75 -0.42 -0.20
N GLY A 56 -1.58 0.16 -0.53
CA GLY A 56 -1.08 0.28 -1.90
C GLY A 56 -0.90 -1.09 -2.60
N LEU A 57 -0.35 -2.09 -1.91
CA LEU A 57 -0.23 -3.46 -2.44
C LEU A 57 -1.59 -4.08 -2.74
N ALA A 58 -2.53 -3.97 -1.79
CA ALA A 58 -3.90 -4.42 -2.02
C ALA A 58 -4.52 -3.73 -3.23
N ALA A 59 -4.35 -2.40 -3.38
CA ALA A 59 -4.86 -1.67 -4.52
C ALA A 59 -4.29 -2.13 -5.87
N LEU A 60 -3.02 -2.57 -5.93
CA LEU A 60 -2.45 -3.16 -7.15
C LEU A 60 -3.14 -4.48 -7.54
N ASP A 61 -3.45 -5.29 -6.53
CA ASP A 61 -4.06 -6.61 -6.68
C ASP A 61 -5.59 -6.59 -6.86
N LEU A 62 -6.17 -5.39 -6.85
CA LEU A 62 -7.59 -5.13 -7.08
C LEU A 62 -7.86 -4.40 -8.40
N ARG A 63 -6.81 -4.15 -9.20
CA ARG A 63 -6.97 -3.49 -10.50
C ARG A 63 -7.75 -4.36 -11.50
N PRO A 64 -8.38 -3.74 -12.52
CA PRO A 64 -8.92 -4.47 -13.65
C PRO A 64 -7.89 -5.43 -14.25
N GLY A 65 -8.28 -6.69 -14.46
CA GLY A 65 -7.40 -7.74 -14.97
C GLY A 65 -6.56 -8.45 -13.90
N ALA A 66 -6.72 -8.14 -12.62
CA ALA A 66 -6.11 -8.91 -11.54
C ALA A 66 -6.58 -10.36 -11.53
N THR A 67 -5.66 -11.30 -11.30
CA THR A 67 -5.98 -12.73 -11.18
C THR A 67 -6.72 -13.02 -9.87
N ALA A 68 -7.33 -14.21 -9.78
CA ALA A 68 -7.96 -14.67 -8.55
C ALA A 68 -6.98 -14.73 -7.37
N ASP A 69 -5.72 -15.11 -7.62
CA ASP A 69 -4.68 -15.15 -6.58
C ASP A 69 -4.32 -13.75 -6.08
N GLN A 70 -4.29 -12.76 -6.98
CA GLN A 70 -4.07 -11.37 -6.60
C GLN A 70 -5.24 -10.86 -5.75
N GLN A 71 -6.47 -11.08 -6.16
CA GLN A 71 -7.64 -10.66 -5.38
C GLN A 71 -7.68 -11.32 -3.99
N LYS A 72 -7.30 -12.60 -3.91
CA LYS A 72 -7.14 -13.32 -2.64
C LYS A 72 -6.06 -12.68 -1.76
N GLU A 73 -4.94 -12.30 -2.35
CA GLU A 73 -3.86 -11.61 -1.64
C GLU A 73 -4.29 -10.22 -1.14
N ALA A 74 -5.01 -9.45 -1.95
CA ALA A 74 -5.59 -8.18 -1.53
C ALA A 74 -6.51 -8.35 -0.32
N ARG A 75 -7.42 -9.34 -0.34
CA ARG A 75 -8.29 -9.66 0.79
C ARG A 75 -7.48 -10.02 2.04
N ARG A 76 -6.41 -10.81 1.89
CA ARG A 76 -5.51 -11.17 3.00
C ARG A 76 -4.88 -9.91 3.61
N ILE A 77 -4.33 -9.02 2.79
CA ILE A 77 -3.68 -7.78 3.22
C ILE A 77 -4.68 -6.85 3.92
N LEU A 78 -5.85 -6.61 3.33
CA LEU A 78 -6.87 -5.74 3.92
C LEU A 78 -7.34 -6.25 5.28
N THR A 79 -7.51 -7.58 5.43
CA THR A 79 -7.86 -8.20 6.71
C THR A 79 -6.78 -7.97 7.77
N GLN A 80 -5.50 -8.05 7.38
CA GLN A 80 -4.38 -7.73 8.27
C GLN A 80 -4.38 -6.27 8.70
N ILE A 81 -4.69 -5.34 7.79
CA ILE A 81 -4.77 -3.92 8.08
C ILE A 81 -5.87 -3.65 9.13
N VAL A 82 -7.06 -4.20 8.96
CA VAL A 82 -8.18 -4.05 9.91
C VAL A 82 -7.80 -4.48 11.32
N GLY A 83 -7.05 -5.58 11.46
CA GLY A 83 -6.57 -6.08 12.75
C GLY A 83 -5.29 -5.42 13.29
N SER A 84 -4.70 -4.47 12.56
CA SER A 84 -3.38 -3.92 12.90
C SER A 84 -3.48 -2.76 13.89
N GLU A 85 -2.79 -2.89 15.03
CA GLU A 85 -2.65 -1.81 16.02
C GLU A 85 -1.80 -0.65 15.48
N ASN A 86 -0.90 -0.94 14.54
CA ASN A 86 -0.01 0.04 13.92
C ASN A 86 -0.69 0.84 12.80
N ALA A 87 -1.87 0.42 12.35
CA ALA A 87 -2.66 1.16 11.37
C ALA A 87 -3.46 2.27 12.05
N THR A 88 -3.48 3.45 11.45
CA THR A 88 -4.36 4.53 11.90
C THR A 88 -5.82 4.14 11.68
N GLU A 89 -6.73 4.74 12.45
CA GLU A 89 -8.17 4.48 12.34
C GLU A 89 -8.68 4.65 10.91
N GLY A 90 -8.25 5.71 10.21
CA GLY A 90 -8.63 5.96 8.82
C GLY A 90 -8.18 4.87 7.86
N VAL A 91 -6.99 4.29 8.06
CA VAL A 91 -6.48 3.18 7.23
C VAL A 91 -7.27 1.90 7.49
N ARG A 92 -7.59 1.61 8.77
CA ARG A 92 -8.46 0.48 9.14
C ARG A 92 -9.86 0.61 8.54
N ALA A 93 -10.47 1.79 8.66
CA ALA A 93 -11.81 2.05 8.16
C ALA A 93 -11.90 1.90 6.63
N ARG A 94 -10.91 2.40 5.88
CA ARG A 94 -10.86 2.18 4.42
C ARG A 94 -10.68 0.71 4.06
N ALA A 95 -9.80 -0.01 4.76
CA ALA A 95 -9.61 -1.43 4.51
C ALA A 95 -10.89 -2.25 4.77
N GLN A 96 -11.63 -1.91 5.83
CA GLN A 96 -12.93 -2.50 6.13
C GLN A 96 -13.94 -2.24 5.00
N ALA A 97 -14.08 -0.99 4.54
CA ALA A 97 -15.00 -0.64 3.46
C ALA A 97 -14.67 -1.37 2.14
N LEU A 98 -13.38 -1.53 1.83
CA LEU A 98 -12.95 -2.31 0.67
C LEU A 98 -13.33 -3.79 0.81
N LEU A 99 -13.12 -4.39 1.99
CA LEU A 99 -13.50 -5.78 2.26
C LEU A 99 -15.00 -6.02 2.13
N GLU A 100 -15.83 -5.09 2.60
CA GLU A 100 -17.29 -5.14 2.47
C GLU A 100 -17.70 -5.11 0.99
N THR A 101 -17.11 -4.20 0.21
CA THR A 101 -17.33 -4.13 -1.24
C THR A 101 -16.98 -5.45 -1.94
N PHE A 102 -15.93 -6.16 -1.51
CA PHE A 102 -15.59 -7.49 -2.05
C PHE A 102 -16.50 -8.62 -1.54
N GLY A 103 -17.02 -8.50 -0.31
CA GLY A 103 -17.92 -9.50 0.29
C GLY A 103 -19.28 -9.52 -0.39
N ASP A 104 -19.77 -8.35 -0.81
CA ASP A 104 -21.05 -8.21 -1.51
C ASP A 104 -20.97 -8.54 -3.01
N ALA A 105 -19.76 -8.59 -3.58
CA ALA A 105 -19.51 -8.89 -5.00
C ALA A 105 -19.23 -10.39 -5.29
N GLY A 106 -19.40 -11.26 -4.28
CA GLY A 106 -19.19 -12.71 -4.36
C GLY A 106 -20.45 -13.52 -4.66
#